data_AF-A0A6F9D682-F1
#
_entry.id   AF-A0A6F9D682-F1
#
_cell.length_a   1.000
_cell.length_b   1.000
_cell.length_c   1.000
_cell.angle_alpha   90.00
_cell.angle_beta   90.00
_cell.angle_gamma   90.00
#
_symmetry.space_group_name_H-M   'P 1'
#
loop_
_entity.id
_entity.type
_entity.pdbx_description
1 polymer ?
#
loop_
_entity_poly.entity_id
_entity_poly.type
_entity_poly.pdbx_seq_one_letter_code
_entity_poly.pdbx_strand_id
1 'polypeptide(L)'
;MAELQMLLDQEIPQGRNALLESHNNLKKVSSYCAQHYLEDPNKKAALDETKNFTTQSLASVAYQINTLASNMLHMLDIQAAQLANMDSAINNISQTVDIHKEKVARREIGLLTTNKIITRSHQIVAPTNPDRPVKYVRKPVDYSELDDVGHGIKLSSQPNAGTVRRPSSASTKKSLDT
;
A
#
# COMPACT_ATOMS: atom_id res chain seq x y z
N MET A 1 12.32 10.87 28.26
CA MET A 1 11.67 10.74 29.58
C MET A 1 12.50 11.37 30.69
N ALA A 2 13.77 10.98 30.89
CA ALA A 2 14.64 11.58 31.92
C ALA A 2 14.82 13.10 31.76
N GLU A 3 15.00 13.56 30.52
CA GLU A 3 15.13 14.99 30.20
C GLU A 3 13.86 15.80 30.49
N LEU A 4 12.69 15.28 30.10
CA LEU A 4 11.40 15.91 30.43
C LEU A 4 11.18 16.02 31.94
N GLN A 5 11.55 14.98 32.69
CA GLN A 5 11.47 14.99 34.15
C GLN A 5 12.39 16.06 34.76
N MET A 6 13.60 16.19 34.24
CA MET A 6 14.55 17.21 34.69
C MET A 6 14.02 18.62 34.44
N LEU A 7 13.45 18.87 33.26
CA LEU A 7 12.84 20.16 32.92
C LEU A 7 11.68 20.50 33.87
N LEU A 8 10.78 19.54 34.11
CA LEU A 8 9.58 19.73 34.93
C LEU A 8 9.87 19.87 36.43
N ASP A 9 10.76 19.04 36.97
CA ASP A 9 10.98 18.98 38.42
C ASP A 9 12.06 19.95 38.90
N GLN A 10 13.01 20.30 38.03
CA GLN A 10 14.20 21.04 38.41
C GLN A 10 14.33 22.35 37.64
N GLU A 11 14.57 22.31 36.34
CA GLU A 11 15.06 23.50 35.62
C GLU A 11 13.99 24.61 35.51
N ILE A 12 12.75 24.27 35.13
CA ILE A 12 11.67 25.26 35.02
C ILE A 12 11.27 25.81 36.39
N PRO A 13 11.05 24.99 37.45
CA PRO A 13 10.80 25.50 38.79
C PRO A 13 11.94 26.38 39.33
N GLN A 14 13.19 25.98 39.14
CA GLN A 14 14.36 26.77 39.57
C GLN A 14 14.45 28.10 38.81
N GLY A 15 14.29 28.08 37.49
CA GLY A 15 14.28 29.30 36.68
C GLY A 15 13.16 30.26 37.08
N ARG A 16 11.96 29.73 37.37
CA ARG A 16 10.85 30.52 37.90
C ARG A 16 11.15 31.11 39.27
N ASN A 17 11.72 30.33 40.18
CA ASN A 17 12.09 30.80 41.52
C ASN A 17 13.19 31.87 41.45
N ALA A 18 14.18 31.72 40.58
CA ALA A 18 15.20 32.74 40.32
C ALA A 18 14.59 34.06 39.83
N LEU A 19 13.55 34.00 38.98
CA LEU A 19 12.80 35.17 38.55
C LEU A 19 12.06 35.88 39.71
N LEU A 20 11.43 35.09 40.59
CA LEU A 20 10.75 35.61 41.78
C LEU A 20 11.73 36.24 42.76
N GLU A 21 12.91 35.64 42.91
CA GLU A 21 13.98 36.19 43.73
C GLU A 21 14.52 37.49 43.13
N SER A 22 14.75 37.50 41.82
CA SER A 22 15.17 38.68 41.05
C SER A 22 14.21 39.85 41.25
N HIS A 23 12.89 39.61 41.21
CA HIS A 23 11.89 40.64 41.50
C HIS A 23 12.08 41.29 42.89
N ASN A 24 12.27 40.48 43.93
CA ASN A 24 12.47 41.00 45.29
C ASN A 24 13.83 41.70 45.44
N ASN A 25 14.87 41.17 44.81
CA ASN A 25 16.22 41.73 44.86
C ASN A 25 16.28 43.08 44.13
N LEU A 26 15.64 43.22 42.97
CA LEU A 26 15.57 44.47 42.22
C LEU A 26 14.86 45.58 43.00
N LYS A 27 13.83 45.24 43.78
CA LYS A 27 13.17 46.20 44.68
C LYS A 27 14.13 46.74 45.75
N LYS A 28 14.98 45.87 46.31
CA LYS A 28 16.01 46.27 47.28
C LYS A 28 17.09 47.12 46.61
N VAL A 29 17.60 46.71 45.44
CA VAL A 29 18.59 47.47 44.66
C VAL A 29 18.05 48.86 44.31
N SER A 30 16.81 48.95 43.85
CA SER A 30 16.14 50.23 43.59
C SER A 30 16.09 51.14 44.82
N SER A 31 15.73 50.59 45.98
CA SER A 31 15.65 51.34 47.23
C SER A 31 17.05 51.82 47.68
N TYR A 32 18.05 50.94 47.56
CA TYR A 32 19.45 51.26 47.84
C TYR A 32 19.97 52.38 46.92
N CYS A 33 19.79 52.27 45.60
CA CYS A 33 20.25 53.30 44.66
C CYS A 33 19.61 54.67 44.96
N ALA A 34 18.32 54.69 45.31
CA ALA A 34 17.62 55.92 45.67
C ALA A 34 18.18 56.54 46.96
N GLN A 35 18.37 55.73 48.00
CA GLN A 35 18.89 56.20 49.29
C GLN A 35 20.36 56.63 49.18
N HIS A 36 21.19 55.83 48.53
CA HIS A 36 22.60 56.12 48.28
C HIS A 36 22.77 57.44 47.50
N TYR A 37 21.93 57.67 46.48
CA TYR A 37 21.94 58.93 45.76
C TYR A 37 21.56 60.13 46.63
N LEU A 38 20.70 59.98 47.65
CA LEU A 38 20.32 61.07 48.55
C LEU A 38 21.39 61.35 49.61
N GLU A 39 22.00 60.31 50.16
CA GLU A 39 22.96 60.40 51.28
C GLU A 39 24.39 60.74 50.82
N ASP A 40 24.81 60.30 49.64
CA ASP A 40 26.20 60.48 49.18
C ASP A 40 26.47 61.96 48.80
N PRO A 41 27.52 62.61 49.35
CA PRO A 41 27.92 63.95 48.93
C PRO A 41 28.32 64.05 47.45
N ASN A 42 28.83 62.97 46.83
CA ASN A 42 29.24 62.95 45.42
C ASN A 42 28.15 62.33 44.52
N LYS A 43 27.18 63.15 44.13
CA LYS A 43 26.04 62.72 43.29
C LYS A 43 26.43 62.11 41.94
N LYS A 44 27.58 62.50 41.36
CA LYS A 44 28.05 61.92 40.08
C LYS A 44 28.46 60.46 40.26
N ALA A 45 29.21 60.15 41.32
CA ALA A 45 29.63 58.79 41.61
C ALA A 45 28.42 57.88 41.92
N ALA A 46 27.51 58.32 42.79
CA ALA A 46 26.29 57.58 43.10
C ALA A 46 25.39 57.32 41.88
N LEU A 47 25.32 58.26 40.93
CA LEU A 47 24.58 58.08 39.68
C LEU A 47 25.23 57.04 38.78
N ASP A 48 26.56 57.06 38.64
CA ASP A 48 27.26 56.09 37.80
C ASP A 48 27.19 54.68 38.40
N GLU A 49 27.21 54.55 39.73
CA GLU A 49 26.93 53.27 40.41
C GLU A 49 25.50 52.78 40.12
N THR A 50 24.50 53.68 40.16
CA THR A 50 23.11 53.35 39.82
C THR A 50 22.98 52.89 38.37
N LYS A 51 23.69 53.50 37.41
CA LYS A 51 23.73 53.05 36.01
C LYS A 51 24.31 51.65 35.88
N ASN A 52 25.36 51.35 36.65
CA ASN A 52 25.97 50.01 36.67
C ASN A 52 24.98 48.97 37.17
N PHE A 53 24.30 49.24 38.30
CA PHE A 53 23.25 48.36 38.81
C PHE A 53 22.09 48.19 37.82
N THR A 54 21.70 49.26 37.13
CA THR A 54 20.63 49.22 36.10
C THR A 54 21.03 48.31 34.94
N THR A 55 22.27 48.42 34.46
CA THR A 55 22.79 47.59 33.36
C THR A 55 22.88 46.11 33.77
N GLN A 56 23.40 45.83 34.97
CA GLN A 56 23.47 44.47 35.50
C GLN A 56 22.08 43.86 35.71
N SER A 57 21.14 44.64 36.23
CA SER A 57 19.75 44.24 36.45
C SER A 57 19.05 43.87 35.14
N LEU A 58 19.22 44.69 34.11
CA LEU A 58 18.67 44.44 32.77
C LEU A 58 19.24 43.15 32.18
N ALA A 59 20.56 42.99 32.21
CA ALA A 59 21.23 41.79 31.70
C ALA A 59 20.80 40.52 32.45
N SER A 60 20.71 40.59 33.77
CA SER A 60 20.31 39.47 34.63
C SER A 60 18.88 39.01 34.33
N VAL A 61 17.91 39.92 34.30
CA VAL A 61 16.51 39.58 34.01
C VAL A 61 16.34 39.03 32.59
N ALA A 62 16.99 39.66 31.61
CA ALA A 62 16.93 39.19 30.22
C ALA A 62 17.47 37.76 30.08
N TYR A 63 18.59 37.45 30.74
CA TYR A 63 19.16 36.11 30.75
C TYR A 63 18.21 35.09 31.40
N GLN A 64 17.67 35.39 32.58
CA GLN A 64 16.77 34.47 33.29
C GLN A 64 15.49 34.19 32.48
N ILE A 65 14.89 35.22 31.85
CA ILE A 65 13.72 35.05 30.98
C ILE A 65 14.07 34.18 29.77
N ASN A 66 15.19 34.46 29.10
CA ASN A 66 15.61 33.70 27.92
C ASN A 66 15.84 32.22 28.24
N THR A 67 16.52 31.93 29.34
CA THR A 67 16.77 30.55 29.79
C THR A 67 15.47 29.84 30.11
N LEU A 68 14.57 30.47 30.89
CA LEU A 68 13.28 29.87 31.23
C LEU A 68 12.42 29.62 29.98
N ALA A 69 12.35 30.58 29.06
CA ALA A 69 11.62 30.44 27.81
C ALA A 69 12.17 29.29 26.95
N SER A 70 13.50 29.19 26.83
CA SER A 70 14.15 28.11 26.08
C SER A 70 13.80 26.74 26.67
N ASN A 71 13.86 26.60 27.99
CA ASN A 71 13.53 25.35 28.67
C ASN A 71 12.05 24.99 28.55
N MET A 72 11.15 25.98 28.58
CA MET A 72 9.72 25.75 28.36
C MET A 72 9.41 25.33 26.93
N LEU A 73 10.03 25.94 25.91
CA LEU A 73 9.88 25.52 24.52
C LEU A 73 10.39 24.09 24.31
N HIS A 74 11.57 23.78 24.87
CA HIS A 74 12.16 22.44 24.78
C HIS A 74 11.26 21.36 25.42
N MET A 75 10.68 21.67 26.59
CA MET A 75 9.69 20.80 27.24
C MET A 75 8.49 20.52 26.32
N LEU A 76 7.94 21.56 25.66
CA LEU A 76 6.81 21.42 24.75
C LEU A 76 7.15 20.59 23.51
N ASP A 77 8.35 20.77 22.94
CA ASP A 77 8.82 19.98 21.80
C ASP A 77 8.94 18.50 22.15
N ILE A 78 9.48 18.17 23.33
CA ILE A 78 9.56 16.79 23.82
C ILE A 78 8.15 16.19 23.99
N GLN A 79 7.21 16.94 24.56
CA GLN A 79 5.82 16.48 24.74
C GLN A 79 5.12 16.27 23.39
N ALA A 80 5.29 17.18 22.43
CA ALA A 80 4.74 17.04 21.09
C ALA A 80 5.26 15.78 20.38
N ALA A 81 6.57 15.51 20.48
CA ALA A 81 7.17 14.29 19.94
C ALA A 81 6.63 13.02 20.63
N GLN A 82 6.42 13.06 21.95
CA GLN A 82 5.81 11.94 22.67
C GLN A 82 4.39 11.65 22.20
N LEU A 83 3.57 12.68 22.01
CA LEU A 83 2.21 12.53 21.49
C LEU A 83 2.20 11.96 20.08
N ALA A 84 3.08 12.41 19.18
CA ALA A 84 3.20 11.86 17.83
C ALA A 84 3.57 10.37 17.83
N ASN A 85 4.47 9.95 18.72
CA ASN A 85 4.83 8.55 18.89
C ASN A 85 3.66 7.72 19.46
N MET A 86 2.93 8.27 20.43
CA MET A 86 1.74 7.62 20.98
C MET A 86 0.63 7.46 19.92
N ASP A 87 0.41 8.48 19.09
CA ASP A 87 -0.57 8.43 18.01
C ASP A 87 -0.24 7.32 17.00
N SER A 88 1.02 7.22 16.60
CA SER A 88 1.50 6.11 15.74
C SER A 88 1.29 4.74 16.39
N ALA A 89 1.58 4.59 17.68
CA ALA A 89 1.35 3.34 18.41
C ALA A 89 -0.15 2.98 18.46
N ILE A 90 -1.02 3.96 18.70
CA ILE A 90 -2.48 3.79 18.70
C ILE A 90 -2.98 3.38 17.31
N ASN A 91 -2.47 4.00 16.24
CA ASN A 91 -2.83 3.63 14.88
C ASN A 91 -2.46 2.17 14.56
N ASN A 92 -1.28 1.70 14.98
CA ASN A 92 -0.87 0.30 14.83
C ASN A 92 -1.79 -0.67 15.59
N ILE A 93 -2.21 -0.29 16.81
CA ILE A 93 -3.18 -1.07 17.58
C ILE A 93 -4.54 -1.11 16.86
N SER A 94 -5.01 0.03 16.36
CA SER A 94 -6.27 0.11 15.60
C SER A 94 -6.25 -0.83 14.40
N GLN A 95 -5.19 -0.76 13.57
CA GLN A 95 -5.04 -1.65 12.42
C GLN A 95 -5.00 -3.13 12.82
N THR A 96 -4.32 -3.47 13.92
CA THR A 96 -4.28 -4.84 14.44
C THR A 96 -5.67 -5.33 14.85
N VAL A 97 -6.46 -4.47 15.49
CA VAL A 97 -7.84 -4.76 15.88
C VAL A 97 -8.72 -4.92 14.64
N ASP A 98 -8.62 -4.03 13.66
CA ASP A 98 -9.41 -4.08 12.42
C ASP A 98 -9.12 -5.37 11.64
N ILE A 99 -7.84 -5.72 11.49
CA ILE A 99 -7.41 -6.99 10.89
C ILE A 99 -7.96 -8.18 11.66
N HIS A 100 -7.93 -8.13 13.00
CA HIS A 100 -8.46 -9.21 13.83
C HIS A 100 -9.98 -9.35 13.65
N LYS A 101 -10.73 -8.25 13.68
CA LYS A 101 -12.18 -8.23 13.48
C LYS A 101 -12.55 -8.80 12.11
N GLU A 102 -11.86 -8.37 11.05
CA GLU A 102 -12.06 -8.89 9.70
C GLU A 102 -11.72 -10.39 9.61
N LYS A 103 -10.61 -10.83 10.23
CA LYS A 103 -10.23 -12.26 10.26
C LYS A 103 -11.26 -13.12 10.98
N VAL A 104 -11.84 -12.63 12.08
CA VAL A 104 -12.92 -13.33 12.79
C VAL A 104 -14.16 -13.43 11.90
N ALA A 105 -14.60 -12.32 11.30
CA ALA A 105 -15.74 -12.31 10.38
C ALA A 105 -15.53 -13.25 9.18
N ARG A 106 -14.33 -13.24 8.57
CA ARG A 106 -13.97 -14.15 7.47
C ARG A 106 -13.94 -15.61 7.88
N ARG A 107 -13.53 -15.91 9.12
CA ARG A 107 -13.58 -17.27 9.64
C ARG A 107 -15.02 -17.75 9.74
N GLU A 108 -15.91 -16.96 10.31
CA GLU A 108 -17.34 -17.30 10.46
C GLU A 108 -18.01 -17.55 9.10
N ILE A 109 -17.85 -16.64 8.13
CA ILE A 109 -18.40 -16.87 6.78
C ILE A 109 -17.70 -18.03 6.06
N GLY A 110 -16.41 -18.25 6.32
CA GLY A 110 -15.63 -19.33 5.76
C GLY A 110 -16.18 -20.73 6.07
N LEU A 111 -16.75 -20.92 7.27
CA LEU A 111 -17.44 -22.17 7.65
C LEU A 111 -18.63 -22.49 6.73
N LEU A 112 -19.27 -21.47 6.17
CA LEU A 112 -20.45 -21.60 5.30
C LEU A 112 -20.08 -21.69 3.81
N THR A 113 -18.78 -21.77 3.49
CA THR A 113 -18.29 -21.81 2.11
C THR A 113 -17.62 -23.13 1.79
N THR A 114 -17.64 -23.48 0.51
CA THR A 114 -16.84 -24.57 -0.06
C THR A 114 -16.29 -24.12 -1.41
N ASN A 115 -15.22 -24.76 -1.88
CA ASN A 115 -14.59 -24.39 -3.14
C ASN A 115 -15.54 -24.65 -4.32
N LYS A 116 -15.90 -23.59 -5.04
CA LYS A 116 -16.58 -23.72 -6.33
C LYS A 116 -15.54 -24.00 -7.42
N ILE A 117 -15.56 -25.21 -7.98
CA ILE A 117 -14.72 -25.55 -9.11
C ILE A 117 -15.29 -24.86 -10.36
N ILE A 118 -14.57 -23.86 -10.86
CA ILE A 118 -14.89 -23.19 -12.13
C ILE A 118 -13.84 -23.63 -13.14
N THR A 119 -14.23 -24.53 -14.04
CA THR A 119 -13.41 -24.89 -15.18
C THR A 119 -13.66 -23.88 -16.31
N ARG A 120 -12.57 -23.44 -16.94
CA ARG A 120 -12.65 -22.62 -18.16
C ARG A 120 -12.48 -23.54 -19.35
N SER A 121 -13.54 -23.74 -20.13
CA SER A 121 -13.48 -24.46 -21.40
C SER A 121 -13.71 -23.50 -22.57
N HIS A 122 -13.20 -23.87 -23.74
CA HIS A 122 -13.57 -23.22 -24.98
C HIS A 122 -14.99 -23.64 -25.37
N GLN A 123 -15.76 -22.72 -25.95
CA GLN A 123 -17.12 -23.00 -26.42
C GLN A 123 -17.14 -24.07 -27.53
N ILE A 124 -16.09 -24.10 -28.34
CA ILE A 124 -15.89 -25.10 -29.39
C ILE A 124 -14.50 -25.68 -29.20
N VAL A 125 -14.43 -26.99 -29.00
CA VAL A 125 -13.19 -27.76 -28.97
C VAL A 125 -13.24 -28.67 -30.18
N ALA A 126 -12.47 -28.34 -31.22
CA ALA A 126 -12.37 -29.19 -32.40
C ALA A 126 -11.68 -30.51 -32.02
N PRO A 127 -12.15 -31.65 -32.55
CA PRO A 127 -11.47 -32.92 -32.34
C PRO A 127 -10.05 -32.87 -32.93
N THR A 128 -9.11 -33.56 -32.27
CA THR A 128 -7.69 -33.62 -32.69
C THR A 128 -7.53 -34.13 -34.13
N ASN A 129 -8.41 -35.05 -34.55
CA ASN A 129 -8.46 -35.56 -35.91
C ASN A 129 -9.76 -35.11 -36.58
N PRO A 130 -9.72 -34.12 -37.50
CA PRO A 130 -10.89 -33.77 -38.30
C PRO A 130 -11.18 -34.89 -39.32
N ASP A 131 -12.46 -35.13 -39.59
CA ASP A 131 -12.87 -36.10 -40.61
C ASP A 131 -12.31 -35.71 -41.98
N ARG A 132 -11.77 -36.70 -42.69
CA ARG A 132 -11.18 -36.48 -44.02
C ARG A 132 -12.31 -36.39 -45.05
N PRO A 133 -12.32 -35.36 -45.93
CA PRO A 133 -13.31 -35.27 -46.99
C PRO A 133 -13.16 -36.43 -47.97
N VAL A 134 -14.22 -37.24 -48.11
CA VAL A 134 -14.27 -38.37 -49.05
C VAL A 134 -14.84 -37.89 -50.37
N LYS A 135 -14.12 -38.14 -51.48
CA LYS A 135 -14.60 -37.81 -52.82
C LYS A 135 -15.72 -38.76 -53.23
N TYR A 136 -16.76 -38.22 -53.84
CA TYR A 136 -17.83 -39.02 -54.42
C TYR A 136 -17.31 -39.88 -55.58
N VAL A 137 -17.70 -41.16 -55.59
CA VAL A 137 -17.42 -42.11 -56.67
C VAL A 137 -18.72 -42.82 -57.03
N ARG A 138 -19.11 -42.78 -58.31
CA ARG A 138 -20.28 -43.51 -58.79
C ARG A 138 -19.99 -45.01 -58.76
N LYS A 139 -20.74 -45.76 -57.95
CA LYS A 139 -20.76 -47.22 -57.95
C LYS A 139 -22.11 -47.70 -58.51
N PRO A 140 -22.14 -48.71 -59.41
CA PRO A 140 -23.40 -49.33 -59.81
C PRO A 140 -24.04 -50.03 -58.60
N VAL A 141 -25.34 -50.33 -58.69
CA VAL A 141 -26.04 -51.08 -57.65
C VAL A 141 -25.43 -52.48 -57.58
N ASP A 142 -24.86 -52.82 -56.43
CA ASP A 142 -24.34 -54.14 -56.13
C ASP A 142 -25.36 -54.90 -55.27
N TYR A 143 -26.00 -55.91 -55.86
CA TYR A 143 -26.97 -56.74 -55.17
C TYR A 143 -26.33 -57.79 -54.24
N SER A 144 -25.00 -57.86 -54.19
CA SER A 144 -24.23 -58.82 -53.37
C SER A 144 -23.54 -58.22 -52.14
N GLU A 145 -23.59 -56.89 -51.94
CA GLU A 145 -22.94 -56.20 -50.81
C GLU A 145 -23.35 -56.70 -49.42
N LEU A 146 -24.54 -57.34 -49.32
CA LEU A 146 -25.08 -57.87 -48.07
C LEU A 146 -25.15 -59.41 -48.05
N ASP A 147 -24.61 -60.11 -49.06
CA ASP A 147 -24.67 -61.58 -49.12
C ASP A 147 -23.93 -62.26 -47.96
N ASP A 148 -22.96 -61.57 -47.36
CA ASP A 148 -22.22 -62.05 -46.19
C ASP A 148 -22.86 -61.64 -44.84
N VAL A 149 -23.99 -60.92 -44.87
CA VAL A 149 -24.72 -60.49 -43.67
C VAL A 149 -25.93 -61.42 -43.45
N GLY A 150 -25.84 -62.30 -42.45
CA GLY A 150 -26.92 -63.24 -42.10
C GLY A 150 -26.87 -64.54 -42.91
N HIS A 151 -28.00 -64.97 -43.47
CA HIS A 151 -28.11 -66.18 -44.31
C HIS A 151 -28.27 -65.78 -45.79
N GLY A 152 -27.29 -65.08 -46.35
CA GLY A 152 -27.34 -64.61 -47.73
C GLY A 152 -27.32 -65.74 -48.75
N ILE A 153 -28.01 -65.53 -49.89
CA ILE A 153 -28.08 -66.46 -51.01
C ILE A 153 -27.20 -65.90 -52.13
N LYS A 154 -26.02 -66.48 -52.28
CA LYS A 154 -25.10 -66.10 -53.37
C LYS A 154 -25.63 -66.65 -54.68
N LEU A 155 -25.90 -65.78 -55.65
CA LEU A 155 -26.25 -66.18 -57.01
C LEU A 155 -25.03 -66.89 -57.62
N SER A 156 -25.08 -68.22 -57.72
CA SER A 156 -24.02 -69.02 -58.35
C SER A 156 -23.86 -68.61 -59.81
N SER A 157 -22.63 -68.25 -60.19
CA SER A 157 -22.26 -67.87 -61.54
C SER A 157 -22.50 -68.98 -62.58
N GLN A 158 -23.16 -68.66 -63.70
CA GLN A 158 -23.01 -69.38 -64.96
C GLN A 158 -23.09 -68.43 -66.18
N PRO A 159 -22.43 -68.78 -67.31
CA PRO A 159 -21.92 -67.84 -68.31
C PRO A 159 -22.87 -67.55 -69.49
N ASN A 160 -22.62 -66.39 -70.13
CA ASN A 160 -22.87 -66.01 -71.53
C ASN A 160 -24.30 -65.95 -72.11
N ALA A 161 -24.68 -64.75 -72.57
CA ALA A 161 -25.13 -64.40 -73.94
C ALA A 161 -25.51 -62.91 -73.92
N GLY A 162 -24.84 -61.99 -74.61
CA GLY A 162 -24.79 -61.94 -76.07
C GLY A 162 -25.53 -60.69 -76.58
N THR A 163 -24.78 -59.58 -76.67
CA THR A 163 -24.81 -58.53 -77.73
C THR A 163 -26.00 -57.58 -77.91
N VAL A 164 -25.71 -56.27 -77.84
CA VAL A 164 -25.74 -55.36 -79.02
C VAL A 164 -24.58 -54.35 -78.90
N ARG A 165 -23.59 -54.47 -79.79
CA ARG A 165 -22.58 -53.44 -80.07
C ARG A 165 -23.13 -52.50 -81.14
N ARG A 166 -22.95 -51.19 -80.99
CA ARG A 166 -22.86 -50.23 -82.11
C ARG A 166 -21.47 -49.58 -82.10
N PRO A 167 -20.65 -49.73 -83.17
CA PRO A 167 -19.45 -48.92 -83.39
C PRO A 167 -19.89 -47.57 -84.01
N SER A 168 -19.13 -46.47 -84.08
CA SER A 168 -17.82 -46.05 -83.59
C SER A 168 -17.68 -44.58 -83.99
N SER A 169 -16.87 -43.79 -83.28
CA SER A 169 -15.92 -42.87 -83.95
C SER A 169 -14.87 -42.42 -82.94
N ALA A 170 -13.72 -43.11 -82.97
CA ALA A 170 -12.49 -42.57 -82.42
C ALA A 170 -11.92 -41.57 -83.43
N SER A 171 -11.78 -40.31 -83.04
CA SER A 171 -10.92 -39.35 -83.71
C SER A 171 -9.62 -39.20 -82.91
N THR A 172 -8.54 -39.46 -83.61
CA THR A 172 -7.16 -39.57 -83.18
C THR A 172 -6.56 -38.28 -82.60
N LYS A 173 -5.74 -38.47 -81.57
CA LYS A 173 -4.61 -37.68 -81.04
C LYS A 173 -4.31 -36.29 -81.64
N LYS A 174 -4.00 -35.34 -80.75
CA LYS A 174 -2.68 -34.68 -80.71
C LYS A 174 -2.34 -34.16 -79.31
N SER A 175 -1.31 -34.77 -78.72
CA SER A 175 -0.36 -34.15 -77.79
C SER A 175 0.89 -33.72 -78.59
N LEU A 176 1.75 -32.91 -77.97
CA LEU A 176 2.99 -32.23 -78.45
C LEU A 176 2.78 -30.81 -79.00
N ASP A 177 3.55 -29.79 -78.65
CA ASP A 177 4.64 -29.59 -77.68
C ASP A 177 4.86 -28.06 -77.59
N THR A 178 4.98 -27.51 -76.37
CA THR A 178 6.06 -26.63 -75.89
C THR A 178 5.89 -26.38 -74.40
#